data_AF-A0A537X1R8-F1
#
_entry.id   AF-A0A537X1R8-F1
#
_cell.length_a   1.000
_cell.length_b   1.000
_cell.length_c   1.000
_cell.angle_alpha   90.00
_cell.angle_beta   90.00
_cell.angle_gamma   90.00
#
_symmetry.space_group_name_H-M   'P 1'
#
loop_
_entity.id
_entity.type
_entity.pdbx_description
1 polymer ?
#
loop_
_entity_poly.entity_id
_entity_poly.type
_entity_poly.pdbx_seq_one_letter_code
_entity_poly.pdbx_strand_id
1 'polypeptide(L)'
;MRAGCGKPSIRHHLSVIRRARRARLSYDRPEPYRLANPAMAVMATTEAPRLGTLCNLTCQHCYIESSPKNDRLVYLSAAEAGEYLDEIERLGLGTQLIGFTGGEPFMNPELPAMLDLALARGFRALVLTNAMKPMHKVKPALLRLRDRYGDRLTIRVSIDHYGRQVHETERGRRSWMPTIDGLKWLAANGFAVAVASRRLSGESEDQLRRGFARLFADFGLAIDAADPVALTIFPEMDEAADIPEITEACWGILGKSPDMVMCSSSRMVVKFKGASHPTVIACTLLPYDPRFDLGPSLAAALGPVPLNHPHCAKFCVLGGGACSRN
;
A
#
# COMPACT_ATOMS: atom_id res chain seq x y z
N MET A 1 -36.78 -16.86 23.84
CA MET A 1 -37.20 -16.28 22.55
C MET A 1 -36.18 -15.21 22.17
N ARG A 2 -35.32 -15.49 21.18
CA ARG A 2 -34.25 -14.59 20.73
C ARG A 2 -34.72 -13.88 19.45
N ALA A 3 -34.80 -12.55 19.46
CA ALA A 3 -35.04 -11.74 18.27
C ALA A 3 -33.70 -11.29 17.68
N GLY A 4 -33.55 -11.51 16.37
CA GLY A 4 -32.29 -11.37 15.63
C GLY A 4 -31.92 -9.92 15.28
N CYS A 5 -30.62 -9.63 15.36
CA CYS A 5 -30.01 -8.45 14.77
C CYS A 5 -29.64 -8.79 13.32
N GLY A 6 -30.47 -8.34 12.37
CA GLY A 6 -30.27 -8.57 10.94
C GLY A 6 -29.14 -7.71 10.37
N LYS A 7 -28.18 -8.35 9.72
CA LYS A 7 -27.14 -7.69 8.91
C LYS A 7 -27.80 -6.79 7.83
N PRO A 8 -27.25 -5.61 7.49
CA PRO A 8 -27.76 -4.82 6.37
C PRO A 8 -27.57 -5.62 5.08
N SER A 9 -28.67 -6.01 4.43
CA SER A 9 -28.59 -6.74 3.17
C SER A 9 -28.09 -5.84 2.05
N ILE A 10 -27.41 -6.44 1.06
CA ILE A 10 -26.97 -5.88 -0.24
C ILE A 10 -28.01 -4.94 -0.91
N ARG A 11 -29.31 -5.07 -0.60
CA ARG A 11 -30.36 -4.17 -1.07
C ARG A 11 -30.22 -2.71 -0.59
N HIS A 12 -29.60 -2.47 0.56
CA HIS A 12 -29.40 -1.09 1.07
C HIS A 12 -28.27 -0.37 0.32
N HIS A 13 -27.21 -1.08 -0.09
CA HIS A 13 -26.18 -0.52 -0.95
C HIS A 13 -26.69 -0.22 -2.37
N LEU A 14 -27.55 -1.09 -2.92
CA LEU A 14 -28.16 -0.86 -4.23
C LEU A 14 -29.13 0.34 -4.26
N SER A 15 -29.80 0.67 -3.16
CA SER A 15 -30.70 1.84 -3.10
C SER A 15 -29.91 3.16 -3.05
N VAL A 16 -28.77 3.19 -2.38
CA VAL A 16 -27.82 4.31 -2.36
C VAL A 16 -27.22 4.52 -3.75
N ILE A 17 -26.77 3.45 -4.41
CA ILE A 17 -26.23 3.48 -5.79
C ILE A 17 -27.31 3.95 -6.78
N ARG A 18 -28.58 3.54 -6.62
CA ARG A 18 -29.70 4.00 -7.46
C ARG A 18 -30.05 5.47 -7.26
N ARG A 19 -29.88 6.03 -6.06
CA ARG A 19 -30.03 7.48 -5.83
C ARG A 19 -28.89 8.28 -6.48
N ALA A 20 -27.66 7.78 -6.42
CA ALA A 20 -26.51 8.40 -7.10
C ALA A 20 -26.65 8.39 -8.64
N ARG A 21 -27.18 7.29 -9.23
CA ARG A 21 -27.39 7.15 -10.69
C ARG A 21 -28.40 8.14 -11.31
N ARG A 22 -29.26 8.80 -10.52
CA ARG A 22 -30.23 9.79 -11.06
C ARG A 22 -29.62 11.17 -11.33
N ALA A 23 -28.42 11.45 -10.82
CA ALA A 23 -27.68 12.65 -11.18
C ALA A 23 -26.80 12.32 -12.40
N ARG A 24 -27.29 12.58 -13.62
CA ARG A 24 -26.40 12.69 -14.78
C ARG A 24 -25.57 13.95 -14.58
N LEU A 25 -24.34 13.80 -14.11
CA LEU A 25 -23.40 14.91 -13.96
C LEU A 25 -22.14 14.58 -14.76
N SER A 26 -21.76 15.55 -15.59
CA SER A 26 -20.61 15.55 -16.47
C SER A 26 -19.30 15.39 -15.70
N TYR A 27 -18.35 14.65 -16.27
CA TYR A 27 -17.00 14.35 -15.77
C TYR A 27 -16.09 15.57 -15.50
N ASP A 28 -16.61 16.80 -15.54
CA ASP A 28 -15.76 17.96 -15.79
C ASP A 28 -15.17 18.66 -14.56
N ARG A 29 -15.75 18.61 -13.34
CA ARG A 29 -15.13 19.28 -12.17
C ARG A 29 -15.56 18.76 -10.78
N PRO A 30 -14.76 17.94 -10.10
CA PRO A 30 -14.78 17.86 -8.64
C PRO A 30 -13.96 19.04 -8.07
N GLU A 31 -14.58 19.87 -7.24
CA GLU A 31 -13.87 20.98 -6.57
C GLU A 31 -12.79 20.47 -5.59
N PRO A 32 -11.66 21.20 -5.46
CA PRO A 32 -10.54 20.79 -4.60
C PRO A 32 -10.90 20.85 -3.11
N TYR A 33 -10.84 19.71 -2.42
CA TYR A 33 -11.08 19.62 -0.98
C TYR A 33 -9.87 20.09 -0.17
N ARG A 34 -10.07 21.06 0.72
CA ARG A 34 -9.10 21.34 1.80
C ARG A 34 -9.21 20.23 2.86
N LEU A 35 -8.21 19.36 2.87
CA LEU A 35 -8.05 18.32 3.88
C LEU A 35 -7.52 18.94 5.19
N ALA A 36 -7.96 18.40 6.32
CA ALA A 36 -7.57 18.88 7.64
C ALA A 36 -6.05 18.84 7.85
N ASN A 37 -5.55 19.73 8.70
CA ASN A 37 -4.14 19.84 9.10
C ASN A 37 -3.51 18.45 9.34
N PRO A 38 -2.34 18.14 8.77
CA PRO A 38 -1.69 16.86 8.97
C PRO A 38 -1.29 16.71 10.45
N ALA A 39 -2.04 15.92 11.21
CA ALA A 39 -1.60 15.41 12.51
C ALA A 39 -0.58 14.26 12.38
N MET A 40 -0.29 13.89 11.14
CA MET A 40 0.62 12.85 10.70
C MET A 40 1.17 13.30 9.36
N ALA A 41 2.47 13.17 9.16
CA ALA A 41 3.04 13.27 7.84
C ALA A 41 4.09 12.21 7.67
N VAL A 42 5.01 12.38 6.73
CA VAL A 42 4.87 12.04 5.33
C VAL A 42 6.16 12.04 4.55
N MET A 43 7.24 11.42 5.03
CA MET A 43 8.37 10.97 4.21
C MET A 43 7.89 9.64 3.65
N ALA A 44 6.79 9.75 2.90
CA ALA A 44 5.77 8.78 2.48
C ALA A 44 5.06 7.91 3.55
N THR A 45 3.78 8.17 3.95
CA THR A 45 3.06 7.34 4.96
C THR A 45 2.04 6.63 4.14
N THR A 46 1.85 5.38 4.51
CA THR A 46 0.84 4.48 3.96
C THR A 46 1.22 3.99 2.56
N GLU A 47 1.94 2.87 2.58
CA GLU A 47 2.39 2.11 1.41
C GLU A 47 3.07 2.96 0.32
N ALA A 48 4.08 3.67 0.80
CA ALA A 48 5.47 3.45 0.41
C ALA A 48 6.06 4.19 -0.82
N PRO A 49 7.39 4.46 -0.84
CA PRO A 49 8.18 4.96 -1.96
C PRO A 49 8.37 3.84 -2.98
N ARG A 50 8.17 4.15 -4.25
CA ARG A 50 8.53 3.25 -5.36
C ARG A 50 10.04 3.31 -5.52
N LEU A 51 10.68 2.19 -5.24
CA LEU A 51 12.03 1.89 -5.69
C LEU A 51 11.92 1.50 -7.18
N GLY A 52 11.40 2.39 -8.02
CA GLY A 52 11.09 2.11 -9.41
C GLY A 52 9.96 1.08 -9.66
N THR A 53 9.69 0.84 -10.94
CA THR A 53 8.69 -0.14 -11.45
C THR A 53 9.30 -1.46 -11.88
N LEU A 54 10.62 -1.60 -11.71
CA LEU A 54 11.32 -2.85 -11.98
C LEU A 54 11.02 -3.87 -10.88
N CYS A 55 10.47 -5.01 -11.30
CA CYS A 55 10.17 -6.16 -10.45
C CYS A 55 10.73 -7.43 -11.08
N ASN A 56 11.08 -8.43 -10.26
CA ASN A 56 11.46 -9.75 -10.75
C ASN A 56 10.26 -10.59 -11.24
N LEU A 57 9.02 -10.09 -11.08
CA LEU A 57 7.77 -10.72 -11.51
C LEU A 57 6.98 -9.77 -12.42
N THR A 58 6.05 -10.32 -13.20
CA THR A 58 5.01 -9.58 -13.92
C THR A 58 3.66 -10.14 -13.46
N CYS A 59 3.10 -9.59 -12.37
CA CYS A 59 1.84 -10.07 -11.82
C CYS A 59 0.66 -9.70 -12.73
N GLN A 60 -0.39 -10.54 -12.77
CA GLN A 60 -1.56 -10.31 -13.63
C GLN A 60 -2.27 -8.99 -13.32
N HIS A 61 -2.41 -8.64 -12.04
CA HIS A 61 -3.16 -7.46 -11.60
C HIS A 61 -2.28 -6.47 -10.82
N CYS A 62 -1.05 -6.26 -11.29
CA CYS A 62 -0.15 -5.28 -10.66
C CYS A 62 -0.66 -3.85 -10.88
N TYR A 63 -1.01 -3.15 -9.80
CA TYR A 63 -1.61 -1.81 -9.88
C TYR A 63 -0.73 -0.73 -10.52
N ILE A 64 0.58 -0.94 -10.57
CA ILE A 64 1.54 0.01 -11.18
C ILE A 64 2.30 -0.63 -12.35
N GLU A 65 1.80 -1.77 -12.85
CA GLU A 65 2.33 -2.48 -14.03
C GLU A 65 3.82 -2.86 -13.87
N SER A 66 4.25 -3.17 -12.65
CA SER A 66 5.66 -3.51 -12.39
C SER A 66 6.03 -4.82 -13.08
N SER A 67 7.21 -4.83 -13.71
CA SER A 67 7.74 -5.96 -14.46
C SER A 67 9.26 -5.87 -14.59
N PRO A 68 9.94 -6.92 -15.07
CA PRO A 68 11.39 -6.84 -15.34
C PRO A 68 11.77 -5.82 -16.43
N LYS A 69 10.79 -5.29 -17.16
CA LYS A 69 10.99 -4.39 -18.30
C LYS A 69 10.39 -3.00 -18.09
N ASN A 70 9.55 -2.80 -17.08
CA ASN A 70 8.97 -1.49 -16.81
C ASN A 70 9.96 -0.68 -15.96
N ASP A 71 10.69 0.22 -16.60
CA ASP A 71 11.65 1.12 -15.96
C ASP A 71 11.20 2.58 -15.98
N ARG A 72 9.90 2.84 -16.20
CA ARG A 72 9.32 4.20 -16.24
C ARG A 72 9.56 4.96 -14.94
N LEU A 73 9.55 4.25 -13.82
CA LEU A 73 10.02 4.75 -12.55
C LEU A 73 11.36 4.08 -12.22
N VAL A 74 12.36 4.87 -11.89
CA VAL A 74 13.69 4.41 -11.53
C VAL A 74 13.88 4.36 -10.02
N TYR A 75 14.91 3.65 -9.60
CA TYR A 75 15.32 3.55 -8.20
C TYR A 75 15.70 4.93 -7.64
N LEU A 76 15.20 5.24 -6.44
CA LEU A 76 15.71 6.34 -5.63
C LEU A 76 17.07 5.96 -5.04
N SER A 77 17.98 6.92 -4.99
CA SER A 77 19.21 6.80 -4.21
C SER A 77 18.97 7.07 -2.73
N ALA A 78 19.91 6.66 -1.88
CA ALA A 78 19.85 6.97 -0.45
C ALA A 78 19.95 8.48 -0.16
N ALA A 79 20.69 9.22 -1.00
CA ALA A 79 20.82 10.67 -0.89
C ALA A 79 19.47 11.37 -1.18
N GLU A 80 18.79 10.98 -2.26
CA GLU A 80 17.46 11.52 -2.60
C GLU A 80 16.44 11.21 -1.50
N ALA A 81 16.41 9.98 -0.99
CA ALA A 81 15.57 9.65 0.16
C ALA A 81 15.95 10.49 1.39
N GLY A 82 17.25 10.74 1.60
CA GLY A 82 17.79 11.62 2.61
C GLY A 82 17.24 13.04 2.57
N GLU A 83 17.17 13.65 1.38
CA GLU A 83 16.63 15.00 1.19
C GLU A 83 15.16 15.07 1.62
N TYR A 84 14.37 14.09 1.16
CA TYR A 84 13.00 13.98 1.61
C TYR A 84 12.91 13.70 3.09
N LEU A 85 13.91 12.98 3.68
CA LEU A 85 14.14 12.65 5.11
C LEU A 85 14.60 13.82 6.00
N ASP A 86 15.03 14.91 5.40
CA ASP A 86 15.27 16.18 6.09
C ASP A 86 14.04 17.12 6.03
N GLU A 87 13.22 17.05 4.97
CA GLU A 87 12.10 17.98 4.77
C GLU A 87 11.05 17.96 5.89
N ILE A 88 10.73 16.82 6.48
CA ILE A 88 9.75 16.65 7.58
C ILE A 88 10.29 17.06 8.89
N GLU A 89 11.55 16.72 9.17
CA GLU A 89 12.16 17.19 10.39
C GLU A 89 12.11 18.72 10.38
N ARG A 90 12.48 19.33 9.24
CA ARG A 90 12.39 20.78 9.02
C ARG A 90 10.96 21.32 9.08
N LEU A 91 10.00 20.66 8.45
CA LEU A 91 8.61 21.11 8.36
C LEU A 91 7.76 20.68 9.58
N GLY A 92 8.33 19.92 10.53
CA GLY A 92 7.65 19.45 11.73
C GLY A 92 6.43 18.56 11.45
N LEU A 93 6.43 17.80 10.35
CA LEU A 93 5.17 17.26 9.84
C LEU A 93 4.59 16.08 10.69
N GLY A 94 5.27 15.62 11.74
CA GLY A 94 4.72 14.63 12.67
C GLY A 94 4.76 13.18 12.17
N THR A 95 5.72 12.87 11.32
CA THR A 95 5.87 11.54 10.71
C THR A 95 6.33 10.46 11.66
N GLN A 96 5.70 9.29 11.54
CA GLN A 96 6.08 8.12 12.33
C GLN A 96 6.54 6.92 11.50
N LEU A 97 6.00 6.74 10.28
CA LEU A 97 6.24 5.54 9.47
C LEU A 97 6.69 5.90 8.05
N ILE A 98 7.79 5.29 7.63
CA ILE A 98 8.31 5.33 6.26
C ILE A 98 8.04 3.99 5.61
N GLY A 99 7.19 3.95 4.58
CA GLY A 99 7.05 2.73 3.78
C GLY A 99 8.28 2.52 2.88
N PHE A 100 8.43 1.34 2.26
CA PHE A 100 9.33 1.02 1.14
C PHE A 100 8.66 -0.01 0.22
N THR A 101 8.37 0.33 -1.04
CA THR A 101 7.58 -0.50 -2.00
C THR A 101 8.09 -0.30 -3.43
N GLY A 102 7.32 -0.75 -4.41
CA GLY A 102 7.48 -0.45 -5.83
C GLY A 102 7.19 -1.68 -6.66
N GLY A 103 8.11 -2.01 -7.56
CA GLY A 103 8.21 -3.37 -8.09
C GLY A 103 8.64 -4.34 -6.99
N GLU A 104 9.94 -4.64 -6.92
CA GLU A 104 10.52 -5.36 -5.77
C GLU A 104 11.56 -4.47 -5.09
N PRO A 105 11.29 -3.99 -3.86
CA PRO A 105 12.19 -3.08 -3.14
C PRO A 105 13.64 -3.53 -3.08
N PHE A 106 13.87 -4.82 -2.83
CA PHE A 106 15.22 -5.37 -2.67
C PHE A 106 15.99 -5.51 -3.99
N MET A 107 15.40 -5.10 -5.12
CA MET A 107 16.15 -4.89 -6.36
C MET A 107 16.96 -3.59 -6.35
N ASN A 108 16.62 -2.63 -5.48
CA ASN A 108 17.42 -1.43 -5.28
C ASN A 108 18.61 -1.73 -4.34
N PRO A 109 19.87 -1.65 -4.79
CA PRO A 109 21.03 -1.91 -3.95
C PRO A 109 21.19 -0.90 -2.80
N GLU A 110 20.61 0.29 -2.91
CA GLU A 110 20.67 1.33 -1.88
C GLU A 110 19.57 1.23 -0.82
N LEU A 111 18.62 0.29 -0.95
CA LEU A 111 17.53 0.13 0.03
C LEU A 111 18.03 -0.06 1.47
N PRO A 112 19.05 -0.88 1.78
CA PRO A 112 19.54 -1.00 3.15
C PRO A 112 20.06 0.33 3.73
N ALA A 113 20.66 1.20 2.90
CA ALA A 113 21.12 2.52 3.33
C ALA A 113 19.93 3.45 3.61
N MET A 114 18.89 3.43 2.76
CA MET A 114 17.65 4.17 3.01
C MET A 114 16.93 3.73 4.29
N LEU A 115 16.91 2.42 4.56
CA LEU A 115 16.33 1.88 5.80
C LEU A 115 17.12 2.36 7.02
N ASP A 116 18.46 2.31 6.99
CA ASP A 116 19.30 2.83 8.07
C ASP A 116 19.04 4.32 8.30
N LEU A 117 18.99 5.12 7.22
CA LEU A 117 18.71 6.56 7.27
C LEU A 117 17.36 6.90 7.91
N ALA A 118 16.31 6.15 7.60
CA ALA A 118 14.99 6.34 8.20
C ALA A 118 14.96 5.91 9.67
N LEU A 119 15.46 4.71 9.97
CA LEU A 119 15.41 4.13 11.32
C LEU A 119 16.32 4.87 12.31
N ALA A 120 17.49 5.36 11.85
CA ALA A 120 18.42 6.16 12.66
C ALA A 120 17.82 7.49 13.11
N ARG A 121 16.95 8.09 12.30
CA ARG A 121 16.21 9.33 12.61
C ARG A 121 15.00 9.11 13.53
N GLY A 122 14.76 7.87 13.97
CA GLY A 122 13.69 7.55 14.91
C GLY A 122 12.37 7.12 14.27
N PHE A 123 12.27 7.15 12.93
CA PHE A 123 11.08 6.64 12.25
C PHE A 123 10.97 5.11 12.38
N ARG A 124 9.75 4.60 12.21
CA ARG A 124 9.51 3.20 11.87
C ARG A 124 9.65 3.03 10.36
N ALA A 125 10.06 1.84 9.92
CA ALA A 125 10.15 1.48 8.51
C ALA A 125 9.29 0.25 8.20
N LEU A 126 8.56 0.28 7.09
CA LEU A 126 7.75 -0.83 6.60
C LEU A 126 8.16 -1.18 5.16
N VAL A 127 8.66 -2.38 4.93
CA VAL A 127 9.01 -2.86 3.57
C VAL A 127 7.92 -3.79 3.03
N LEU A 128 7.37 -3.50 1.85
CA LEU A 128 6.42 -4.36 1.13
C LEU A 128 7.16 -5.14 0.05
N THR A 129 7.28 -6.46 0.21
CA THR A 129 8.15 -7.29 -0.63
C THR A 129 7.46 -8.60 -1.03
N ASN A 130 7.92 -9.20 -2.14
CA ASN A 130 7.62 -10.59 -2.45
C ASN A 130 8.49 -11.59 -1.68
N ALA A 131 9.47 -11.11 -0.90
CA ALA A 131 10.40 -11.90 -0.09
C ALA A 131 11.24 -12.93 -0.87
N MET A 132 11.36 -12.80 -2.18
CA MET A 132 12.08 -13.74 -3.03
C MET A 132 13.60 -13.41 -3.12
N LYS A 133 14.23 -13.89 -4.20
CA LYS A 133 15.68 -13.83 -4.44
C LYS A 133 16.34 -12.44 -4.21
N PRO A 134 15.75 -11.29 -4.61
CA PRO A 134 16.38 -10.00 -4.36
C PRO A 134 16.62 -9.73 -2.88
N MET A 135 15.63 -10.01 -2.02
CA MET A 135 15.77 -9.91 -0.56
C MET A 135 16.92 -10.77 -0.03
N HIS A 136 17.05 -12.00 -0.56
CA HIS A 136 18.09 -12.91 -0.11
C HIS A 136 19.51 -12.41 -0.36
N LYS A 137 19.72 -11.53 -1.37
CA LYS A 137 21.03 -10.95 -1.66
C LYS A 137 21.49 -9.94 -0.60
N VAL A 138 20.55 -9.37 0.14
CA VAL A 138 20.82 -8.33 1.15
C VAL A 138 20.65 -8.82 2.59
N LYS A 139 20.53 -10.14 2.83
CA LYS A 139 20.36 -10.72 4.16
C LYS A 139 21.36 -10.18 5.21
N PRO A 140 22.67 -10.09 4.94
CA PRO A 140 23.61 -9.58 5.95
C PRO A 140 23.29 -8.13 6.36
N ALA A 141 22.84 -7.29 5.43
CA ALA A 141 22.44 -5.93 5.73
C ALA A 141 21.13 -5.88 6.52
N LEU A 142 20.15 -6.70 6.15
CA LEU A 142 18.88 -6.82 6.87
C LEU A 142 19.07 -7.30 8.31
N LEU A 143 19.93 -8.29 8.55
CA LEU A 143 20.23 -8.77 9.89
C LEU A 143 20.83 -7.66 10.76
N ARG A 144 21.77 -6.87 10.24
CA ARG A 144 22.34 -5.70 10.93
C ARG A 144 21.27 -4.66 11.27
N LEU A 145 20.37 -4.36 10.34
CA LEU A 145 19.26 -3.42 10.58
C LEU A 145 18.34 -3.95 11.68
N ARG A 146 17.98 -5.22 11.64
CA ARG A 146 17.15 -5.89 12.66
C ARG A 146 17.83 -5.89 14.03
N ASP A 147 19.12 -6.19 14.10
CA ASP A 147 19.88 -6.16 15.36
C ASP A 147 19.94 -4.76 15.98
N ARG A 148 20.03 -3.73 15.13
CA ARG A 148 20.14 -2.33 15.57
C ARG A 148 18.80 -1.71 15.93
N TYR A 149 17.73 -2.06 15.22
CA TYR A 149 16.47 -1.31 15.27
C TYR A 149 15.27 -2.14 15.75
N GLY A 150 15.38 -3.47 15.82
CA GLY A 150 14.34 -4.38 16.27
C GLY A 150 13.02 -4.19 15.54
N ASP A 151 11.92 -4.15 16.29
CA ASP A 151 10.55 -4.07 15.78
C ASP A 151 10.18 -2.74 15.09
N ARG A 152 11.09 -1.76 15.07
CA ARG A 152 10.92 -0.56 14.25
C ARG A 152 11.01 -0.85 12.75
N LEU A 153 11.61 -1.98 12.35
CA LEU A 153 11.61 -2.46 10.97
C LEU A 153 10.58 -3.60 10.81
N THR A 154 9.50 -3.32 10.10
CA THR A 154 8.49 -4.33 9.75
C THR A 154 8.63 -4.74 8.29
N ILE A 155 8.58 -6.04 8.01
CA ILE A 155 8.58 -6.59 6.66
C ILE A 155 7.21 -7.20 6.38
N ARG A 156 6.46 -6.61 5.45
CA ARG A 156 5.15 -7.11 4.99
C ARG A 156 5.34 -7.92 3.72
N VAL A 157 5.18 -9.23 3.84
CA VAL A 157 5.34 -10.18 2.73
C VAL A 157 4.02 -10.30 1.96
N SER A 158 4.08 -10.17 0.64
CA SER A 158 2.90 -10.25 -0.21
C SER A 158 2.60 -11.70 -0.60
N ILE A 159 1.49 -12.25 -0.12
CA ILE A 159 1.01 -13.61 -0.38
C ILE A 159 -0.46 -13.50 -0.78
N ASP A 160 -0.77 -13.54 -2.08
CA ASP A 160 -2.12 -13.18 -2.55
C ASP A 160 -3.22 -14.18 -2.18
N HIS A 161 -2.85 -15.38 -1.72
CA HIS A 161 -3.79 -16.39 -1.26
C HIS A 161 -3.07 -17.44 -0.41
N TYR A 162 -3.76 -18.08 0.55
CA TYR A 162 -3.18 -19.12 1.40
C TYR A 162 -2.92 -20.45 0.65
N GLY A 163 -3.55 -20.62 -0.50
CA GLY A 163 -3.38 -21.76 -1.41
C GLY A 163 -2.45 -21.43 -2.57
N ARG A 164 -1.44 -22.29 -2.77
CA ARG A 164 -0.40 -22.17 -3.81
C ARG A 164 -0.93 -21.84 -5.20
N GLN A 165 -1.97 -22.54 -5.65
CA GLN A 165 -2.46 -22.41 -7.03
C GLN A 165 -2.92 -20.98 -7.34
N VAL A 166 -3.73 -20.39 -6.45
CA VAL A 166 -4.25 -19.02 -6.63
C VAL A 166 -3.11 -18.00 -6.56
N HIS A 167 -2.17 -18.18 -5.63
CA HIS A 167 -0.99 -17.33 -5.54
C HIS A 167 -0.14 -17.37 -6.82
N GLU A 168 0.13 -18.56 -7.36
CA GLU A 168 0.93 -18.71 -8.58
C GLU A 168 0.19 -18.27 -9.86
N THR A 169 -1.15 -18.27 -9.86
CA THR A 169 -1.94 -17.65 -10.94
C THR A 169 -1.67 -16.15 -11.00
N GLU A 170 -1.68 -15.46 -9.85
CA GLU A 170 -1.45 -14.02 -9.79
C GLU A 170 0.03 -13.65 -10.02
N ARG A 171 0.94 -14.28 -9.28
CA ARG A 171 2.37 -13.90 -9.26
C ARG A 171 3.23 -14.62 -10.28
N GLY A 172 2.67 -15.60 -10.98
CA GLY A 172 3.39 -16.46 -11.92
C GLY A 172 3.88 -17.77 -11.30
N ARG A 173 4.14 -18.74 -12.17
CA ARG A 173 4.55 -20.11 -11.77
C ARG A 173 5.84 -20.11 -10.97
N ARG A 174 5.93 -20.97 -9.95
CA ARG A 174 7.09 -21.16 -9.06
C ARG A 174 7.37 -19.97 -8.13
N SER A 175 6.41 -19.07 -7.93
CA SER A 175 6.52 -17.95 -6.98
C SER A 175 6.25 -18.36 -5.53
N TRP A 176 5.46 -19.43 -5.31
CA TRP A 176 5.04 -19.85 -3.98
C TRP A 176 6.20 -20.22 -3.06
N MET A 177 6.98 -21.24 -3.41
CA MET A 177 8.02 -21.75 -2.52
C MET A 177 9.07 -20.69 -2.16
N PRO A 178 9.61 -19.90 -3.12
CA PRO A 178 10.55 -18.82 -2.77
C PRO A 178 9.96 -17.77 -1.83
N THR A 179 8.68 -17.43 -1.99
CA THR A 179 7.99 -16.48 -1.10
C THR A 179 7.87 -17.05 0.32
N ILE A 180 7.47 -18.32 0.44
CA ILE A 180 7.36 -19.01 1.73
C ILE A 180 8.74 -19.18 2.40
N ASP A 181 9.78 -19.51 1.65
CA ASP A 181 11.15 -19.61 2.17
C ASP A 181 11.65 -18.26 2.68
N GLY A 182 11.33 -17.17 1.96
CA GLY A 182 11.55 -15.80 2.38
C GLY A 182 10.87 -15.47 3.71
N LEU A 183 9.57 -15.76 3.80
CA LEU A 183 8.76 -15.54 4.99
C LEU A 183 9.31 -16.31 6.21
N LYS A 184 9.60 -17.60 6.03
CA LYS A 184 10.18 -18.45 7.08
C LYS A 184 11.54 -17.94 7.53
N TRP A 185 12.38 -17.51 6.60
CA TRP A 185 13.69 -16.93 6.93
C TRP A 185 13.54 -15.66 7.77
N LEU A 186 12.62 -14.76 7.42
CA LEU A 186 12.34 -13.56 8.21
C LEU A 186 11.89 -13.91 9.62
N ALA A 187 10.91 -14.80 9.76
CA ALA A 187 10.39 -15.23 11.06
C ALA A 187 11.49 -15.90 11.92
N ALA A 188 12.27 -16.82 11.34
CA ALA A 188 13.36 -17.51 12.04
C ALA A 188 14.48 -16.57 12.50
N ASN A 189 14.58 -15.36 11.93
CA ASN A 189 15.57 -14.36 12.31
C ASN A 189 14.96 -13.22 13.14
N GLY A 190 13.75 -13.39 13.68
CA GLY A 190 13.15 -12.45 14.64
C GLY A 190 12.81 -11.08 14.03
N PHE A 191 12.49 -11.03 12.73
CA PHE A 191 11.91 -9.82 12.15
C PHE A 191 10.45 -9.67 12.58
N ALA A 192 9.99 -8.43 12.76
CA ALA A 192 8.56 -8.14 12.81
C ALA A 192 7.97 -8.34 11.40
N VAL A 193 7.11 -9.36 11.25
CA VAL A 193 6.57 -9.79 9.96
C VAL A 193 5.06 -9.60 9.92
N ALA A 194 4.58 -9.04 8.81
CA ALA A 194 3.17 -9.00 8.46
C ALA A 194 2.94 -9.64 7.08
N VAL A 195 1.69 -9.96 6.76
CA VAL A 195 1.30 -10.51 5.46
C VAL A 195 0.22 -9.64 4.80
N ALA A 196 0.39 -9.41 3.51
CA ALA A 196 -0.62 -8.80 2.65
C ALA A 196 -1.18 -9.85 1.68
N SER A 197 -2.51 -9.92 1.59
CA SER A 197 -3.24 -10.78 0.65
C SER A 197 -4.26 -9.98 -0.15
N ARG A 198 -4.77 -10.58 -1.23
CA ARG A 198 -5.89 -10.08 -2.02
C ARG A 198 -7.08 -11.04 -1.92
N ARG A 199 -8.27 -10.59 -2.29
CA ARG A 199 -9.47 -11.43 -2.38
C ARG A 199 -9.66 -11.98 -3.80
N LEU A 200 -8.83 -12.94 -4.20
CA LEU A 200 -8.81 -13.45 -5.59
C LEU A 200 -9.66 -14.70 -5.85
N SER A 201 -10.17 -15.35 -4.80
CA SER A 201 -10.83 -16.67 -4.89
C SER A 201 -12.35 -16.63 -4.76
N GLY A 202 -12.96 -15.44 -4.65
CA GLY A 202 -14.39 -15.28 -4.34
C GLY A 202 -14.77 -15.66 -2.91
N GLU A 203 -13.81 -16.08 -2.07
CA GLU A 203 -14.03 -16.38 -0.67
C GLU A 203 -14.30 -15.12 0.16
N SER A 204 -15.10 -15.26 1.22
CA SER A 204 -15.27 -14.20 2.22
C SER A 204 -13.97 -13.92 2.97
N GLU A 205 -13.84 -12.71 3.52
CA GLU A 205 -12.66 -12.36 4.34
C GLU A 205 -12.45 -13.34 5.51
N ASP A 206 -13.53 -13.76 6.17
CA ASP A 206 -13.47 -14.74 7.26
C ASP A 206 -12.91 -16.10 6.80
N GLN A 207 -13.25 -16.54 5.59
CA GLN A 207 -12.69 -17.77 5.01
C GLN A 207 -11.19 -17.62 4.73
N LEU A 208 -10.79 -16.49 4.13
CA LEU A 208 -9.39 -16.18 3.86
C LEU A 208 -8.57 -16.11 5.16
N ARG A 209 -9.04 -15.39 6.18
CA ARG A 209 -8.38 -15.30 7.49
C ARG A 209 -8.19 -16.67 8.13
N ARG A 210 -9.21 -17.52 8.12
CA ARG A 210 -9.07 -18.92 8.59
C ARG A 210 -8.05 -19.71 7.76
N GLY A 211 -7.99 -19.47 6.44
CA GLY A 211 -7.03 -20.12 5.54
C GLY A 211 -5.60 -19.74 5.86
N PHE A 212 -5.35 -18.45 6.04
CA PHE A 212 -4.05 -17.95 6.50
C PHE A 212 -3.70 -18.42 7.90
N ALA A 213 -4.66 -18.48 8.84
CA ALA A 213 -4.41 -19.01 10.18
C ALA A 213 -3.85 -20.44 10.14
N ARG A 214 -4.43 -21.31 9.29
CA ARG A 214 -3.92 -22.67 9.06
C ARG A 214 -2.53 -22.65 8.43
N LEU A 215 -2.34 -21.85 7.39
CA LEU A 215 -1.03 -21.72 6.72
C LEU A 215 0.07 -21.28 7.70
N PHE A 216 -0.22 -20.29 8.54
CA PHE A 216 0.72 -19.78 9.54
C PHE A 216 1.03 -20.84 10.59
N ALA A 217 0.01 -21.58 11.07
CA ALA A 217 0.21 -22.70 11.99
C ALA A 217 1.07 -23.82 11.36
N ASP A 218 0.78 -24.22 10.12
CA ASP A 218 1.51 -25.26 9.39
C ASP A 218 2.99 -24.92 9.20
N PHE A 219 3.32 -23.63 9.14
CA PHE A 219 4.69 -23.13 9.02
C PHE A 219 5.32 -22.67 10.34
N GLY A 220 4.61 -22.77 11.46
CA GLY A 220 5.10 -22.32 12.78
C GLY A 220 5.34 -20.81 12.86
N LEU A 221 4.54 -20.01 12.13
CA LEU A 221 4.66 -18.56 12.08
C LEU A 221 3.76 -17.92 13.13
N ALA A 222 4.34 -17.06 13.98
CA ALA A 222 3.61 -16.31 15.00
C ALA A 222 2.96 -15.04 14.41
N ILE A 223 2.03 -15.23 13.47
CA ILE A 223 1.27 -14.15 12.82
C ILE A 223 -0.21 -14.36 13.14
N ASP A 224 -0.85 -13.38 13.78
CA ASP A 224 -2.28 -13.43 14.05
C ASP A 224 -3.09 -13.09 12.79
N ALA A 225 -3.75 -14.08 12.21
CA ALA A 225 -4.60 -13.88 11.04
C ALA A 225 -5.90 -13.11 11.33
N ALA A 226 -6.29 -12.94 12.61
CA ALA A 226 -7.44 -12.13 13.00
C ALA A 226 -7.09 -10.63 13.08
N ASP A 227 -5.83 -10.30 13.32
CA ASP A 227 -5.36 -8.92 13.35
C ASP A 227 -5.31 -8.33 11.91
N PRO A 228 -6.05 -7.24 11.62
CA PRO A 228 -6.05 -6.61 10.30
C PRO A 228 -4.73 -5.92 9.92
N VAL A 229 -3.82 -5.68 10.89
CA VAL A 229 -2.48 -5.12 10.65
C VAL A 229 -1.49 -6.24 10.34
N ALA A 230 -1.50 -7.33 11.11
CA ALA A 230 -0.66 -8.50 10.87
C ALA A 230 -1.05 -9.27 9.59
N LEU A 231 -2.35 -9.35 9.29
CA LEU A 231 -2.89 -9.85 8.02
C LEU A 231 -3.81 -8.81 7.37
N THR A 232 -3.25 -8.04 6.44
CA THR A 232 -3.99 -7.09 5.61
C THR A 232 -4.54 -7.80 4.38
N ILE A 233 -5.86 -7.79 4.20
CA ILE A 233 -6.53 -8.39 3.04
C ILE A 233 -7.17 -7.29 2.21
N PHE A 234 -6.60 -7.02 1.04
CA PHE A 234 -7.10 -5.99 0.14
C PHE A 234 -8.35 -6.45 -0.60
N PRO A 235 -9.38 -5.58 -0.72
CA PRO A 235 -10.51 -5.85 -1.60
C PRO A 235 -10.05 -5.93 -3.06
N GLU A 236 -10.77 -6.69 -3.86
CA GLU A 236 -10.54 -6.72 -5.30
C GLU A 236 -10.98 -5.39 -5.95
N MET A 237 -10.21 -4.92 -6.93
CA MET A 237 -10.56 -3.77 -7.75
C MET A 237 -11.16 -4.28 -9.05
N ASP A 238 -12.48 -4.36 -9.13
CA ASP A 238 -13.16 -4.66 -10.39
C ASP A 238 -13.08 -3.42 -11.32
N GLU A 239 -12.21 -3.50 -12.33
CA GLU A 239 -12.03 -2.46 -13.34
C GLU A 239 -13.30 -2.25 -14.16
N ALA A 240 -14.11 -3.29 -14.38
CA ALA A 240 -15.34 -3.24 -15.16
C ALA A 240 -16.57 -2.78 -14.35
N ALA A 241 -16.50 -2.75 -13.02
CA ALA A 241 -17.61 -2.29 -12.18
C ALA A 241 -17.97 -0.82 -12.45
N ASP A 242 -19.21 -0.59 -12.91
CA ASP A 242 -19.80 0.74 -13.11
C ASP A 242 -20.21 1.35 -11.76
N ILE A 243 -19.26 2.05 -11.15
CA ILE A 243 -19.39 2.66 -9.82
C ILE A 243 -19.64 4.16 -9.99
N PRO A 244 -20.69 4.73 -9.37
CA PRO A 244 -21.02 6.14 -9.49
C PRO A 244 -19.91 7.05 -8.93
N GLU A 245 -19.84 8.27 -9.47
CA GLU A 245 -18.93 9.32 -8.99
C GLU A 245 -19.16 9.62 -7.49
N ILE A 246 -18.08 9.94 -6.78
CA ILE A 246 -18.14 10.38 -5.39
C ILE A 246 -18.50 11.86 -5.36
N THR A 247 -19.48 12.22 -4.54
CA THR A 247 -19.76 13.61 -4.18
C THR A 247 -19.55 13.84 -2.68
N GLU A 248 -19.55 15.08 -2.21
CA GLU A 248 -19.49 15.41 -0.78
C GLU A 248 -20.54 14.69 0.06
N ALA A 249 -21.73 14.52 -0.52
CA ALA A 249 -22.83 13.82 0.13
C ALA A 249 -22.49 12.35 0.43
N CYS A 250 -21.56 11.73 -0.31
CA CYS A 250 -21.14 10.35 -0.07
C CYS A 250 -20.52 10.17 1.32
N TRP A 251 -19.85 11.17 1.90
CA TRP A 251 -19.26 11.08 3.24
C TRP A 251 -20.33 10.84 4.30
N GLY A 252 -21.37 11.69 4.32
CA GLY A 252 -22.51 11.55 5.23
C GLY A 252 -23.31 10.28 4.99
N ILE A 253 -23.48 9.88 3.72
CA ILE A 253 -24.21 8.65 3.35
C ILE A 253 -23.46 7.38 3.80
N LEU A 254 -22.13 7.38 3.72
CA LEU A 254 -21.29 6.22 4.04
C LEU A 254 -20.81 6.21 5.50
N GLY A 255 -21.08 7.28 6.26
CA GLY A 255 -20.52 7.46 7.60
C GLY A 255 -18.98 7.49 7.60
N LYS A 256 -18.39 8.05 6.53
CA LYS A 256 -16.93 8.17 6.35
C LYS A 256 -16.52 9.63 6.38
N SER A 257 -15.25 9.88 6.69
CA SER A 257 -14.68 11.23 6.71
C SER A 257 -13.52 11.35 5.69
N PRO A 258 -13.31 12.51 5.05
CA PRO A 258 -12.25 12.70 4.05
C PRO A 258 -10.82 12.39 4.55
N ASP A 259 -10.53 12.64 5.83
CA ASP A 259 -9.28 12.32 6.53
C ASP A 259 -9.01 10.81 6.65
N MET A 260 -10.01 9.97 6.39
CA MET A 260 -9.85 8.51 6.36
C MET A 260 -9.26 8.02 5.03
N VAL A 261 -9.16 8.87 4.01
CA VAL A 261 -8.55 8.50 2.72
C VAL A 261 -7.06 8.69 2.78
N MET A 262 -6.31 7.72 2.24
CA MET A 262 -4.85 7.74 2.30
C MET A 262 -4.24 9.03 1.78
N CYS A 263 -4.66 9.51 0.59
CA CYS A 263 -4.10 10.72 0.00
C CYS A 263 -4.36 12.01 0.83
N SER A 264 -5.11 11.94 1.94
CA SER A 264 -5.23 13.04 2.89
C SER A 264 -4.01 13.18 3.80
N SER A 265 -3.39 12.07 4.19
CA SER A 265 -2.28 12.02 5.17
C SER A 265 -1.02 11.38 4.60
N SER A 266 -1.06 10.97 3.33
CA SER A 266 -0.05 10.14 2.66
C SER A 266 0.47 10.79 1.41
N ARG A 267 1.78 10.68 1.18
CA ARG A 267 2.46 11.16 -0.03
C ARG A 267 3.38 10.07 -0.55
N MET A 268 3.71 10.12 -1.82
CA MET A 268 4.59 9.12 -2.43
C MET A 268 5.69 9.79 -3.23
N VAL A 269 6.94 9.48 -2.88
CA VAL A 269 8.09 9.97 -3.64
C VAL A 269 8.44 8.99 -4.76
N VAL A 270 8.65 9.51 -5.97
CA VAL A 270 9.10 8.74 -7.14
C VAL A 270 10.08 9.48 -7.99
N LYS A 271 10.88 8.75 -8.77
CA LYS A 271 11.70 9.31 -9.82
C LYS A 271 11.33 8.71 -11.17
N PHE A 272 10.91 9.55 -12.11
CA PHE A 272 10.68 9.12 -13.48
C PHE A 272 12.00 8.91 -14.21
N LYS A 273 12.03 7.95 -15.13
CA LYS A 273 13.20 7.75 -16.00
C LYS A 273 13.51 9.03 -16.78
N GLY A 274 14.76 9.45 -16.73
CA GLY A 274 15.22 10.68 -17.37
C GLY A 274 14.97 11.97 -16.56
N ALA A 275 14.26 11.90 -15.43
CA ALA A 275 14.15 13.05 -14.52
C ALA A 275 15.44 13.24 -13.73
N SER A 276 15.86 14.50 -13.56
CA SER A 276 17.01 14.86 -12.73
C SER A 276 16.75 14.66 -11.24
N HIS A 277 15.52 14.89 -10.79
CA HIS A 277 15.10 14.80 -9.40
C HIS A 277 13.81 13.98 -9.25
N PRO A 278 13.54 13.45 -8.04
CA PRO A 278 12.25 12.85 -7.73
C PRO A 278 11.11 13.90 -7.64
N THR A 279 9.88 13.41 -7.64
CA THR A 279 8.66 14.19 -7.44
C THR A 279 7.72 13.49 -6.46
N VAL A 280 6.79 14.25 -5.89
CA VAL A 280 5.80 13.79 -4.92
C VAL A 280 4.46 13.57 -5.60
N ILE A 281 3.94 12.35 -5.53
CA ILE A 281 2.65 11.95 -6.08
C ILE A 281 1.64 11.75 -4.94
N ALA A 282 0.39 12.13 -5.16
CA ALA A 282 -0.70 12.00 -4.19
C ALA A 282 -1.26 10.57 -4.07
N CYS A 283 -1.16 9.75 -5.13
CA CYS A 283 -1.75 8.43 -5.21
C CYS A 283 -0.73 7.34 -5.60
N THR A 284 -0.70 6.25 -4.84
CA THR A 284 0.18 5.11 -5.09
C THR A 284 -0.24 4.28 -6.31
N LEU A 285 -1.53 4.32 -6.67
CA LEU A 285 -2.10 3.59 -7.81
C LEU A 285 -2.05 4.40 -9.12
N LEU A 286 -1.80 5.71 -9.06
CA LEU A 286 -1.81 6.60 -10.22
C LEU A 286 -0.47 7.34 -10.39
N PRO A 287 0.68 6.63 -10.45
CA PRO A 287 1.98 7.25 -10.68
C PRO A 287 2.05 8.10 -11.94
N TYR A 288 1.32 7.71 -12.98
CA TYR A 288 1.51 8.24 -14.33
C TYR A 288 0.47 9.29 -14.71
N ASP A 289 -0.50 9.56 -13.84
CA ASP A 289 -1.51 10.59 -14.07
C ASP A 289 -0.96 11.93 -13.57
N PRO A 290 -0.66 12.89 -14.47
CA PRO A 290 -0.04 14.16 -14.08
C PRO A 290 -0.92 14.99 -13.14
N ARG A 291 -2.23 14.70 -13.05
CA ARG A 291 -3.14 15.37 -12.11
C ARG A 291 -2.84 15.03 -10.64
N PHE A 292 -2.10 13.94 -10.40
CA PHE A 292 -1.70 13.50 -9.06
C PHE A 292 -0.23 13.83 -8.75
N ASP A 293 0.51 14.45 -9.67
CA ASP A 293 1.86 14.96 -9.43
C ASP A 293 1.78 16.31 -8.71
N LEU A 294 2.34 16.35 -7.50
CA LEU A 294 2.31 17.51 -6.60
C LEU A 294 3.62 18.29 -6.59
N GLY A 295 4.58 17.90 -7.42
CA GLY A 295 5.85 18.60 -7.59
C GLY A 295 6.99 18.07 -6.69
N PRO A 296 8.14 18.77 -6.68
CA PRO A 296 9.41 18.17 -6.32
C PRO A 296 9.65 17.98 -4.81
N SER A 297 8.83 18.59 -3.95
CA SER A 297 9.07 18.64 -2.51
C SER A 297 7.85 18.31 -1.68
N LEU A 298 8.07 17.87 -0.44
CA LEU A 298 6.96 17.67 0.50
C LEU A 298 6.25 18.98 0.82
N ALA A 299 6.98 20.10 0.86
CA ALA A 299 6.39 21.43 1.03
C ALA A 299 5.37 21.76 -0.08
N ALA A 300 5.71 21.48 -1.35
CA ALA A 300 4.80 21.69 -2.48
C ALA A 300 3.57 20.77 -2.41
N ALA A 301 3.75 19.57 -1.83
CA ALA A 301 2.72 18.55 -1.74
C ALA A 301 1.73 18.72 -0.57
N LEU A 302 1.85 19.77 0.27
CA LEU A 302 0.91 20.05 1.36
C LEU A 302 -0.48 20.53 0.90
N GLY A 303 -0.63 20.80 -0.40
CA GLY A 303 -1.89 21.24 -0.99
C GLY A 303 -3.02 20.20 -1.00
N PRO A 304 -4.24 20.64 -1.36
CA PRO A 304 -5.40 19.77 -1.52
C PRO A 304 -5.20 18.75 -2.65
N VAL A 305 -5.75 17.54 -2.49
CA VAL A 305 -5.72 16.47 -3.50
C VAL A 305 -7.12 16.24 -4.05
N PRO A 306 -7.35 16.38 -5.37
CA PRO A 306 -8.66 16.10 -5.95
C PRO A 306 -8.93 14.60 -5.99
N LEU A 307 -10.11 14.17 -5.54
CA LEU A 307 -10.57 12.78 -5.63
C LEU A 307 -11.28 12.51 -6.97
N ASN A 308 -10.59 12.79 -8.08
CA ASN A 308 -11.17 12.90 -9.43
C ASN A 308 -10.82 11.72 -10.35
N HIS A 309 -10.53 10.55 -9.79
CA HIS A 309 -10.25 9.32 -10.53
C HIS A 309 -11.21 8.20 -10.12
N PRO A 310 -11.66 7.32 -11.04
CA PRO A 310 -12.50 6.16 -10.69
C PRO A 310 -11.95 5.32 -9.53
N HIS A 311 -10.63 5.13 -9.45
CA HIS A 311 -9.99 4.43 -8.33
C HIS A 311 -10.24 5.08 -6.96
N CYS A 312 -10.39 6.41 -6.90
CA CYS A 312 -10.75 7.09 -5.65
C CYS A 312 -12.11 6.59 -5.14
N ALA A 313 -13.09 6.45 -6.04
CA ALA A 313 -14.41 5.88 -5.76
C ALA A 313 -14.32 4.40 -5.40
N LYS A 314 -13.74 3.60 -6.30
CA LYS A 314 -13.74 2.14 -6.20
C LYS A 314 -12.95 1.62 -5.01
N PHE A 315 -11.76 2.17 -4.74
CA PHE A 315 -10.83 1.62 -3.75
C PHE A 315 -10.97 2.31 -2.40
N CYS A 316 -10.86 3.64 -2.36
CA CYS A 316 -10.79 4.37 -1.10
C CYS A 316 -12.18 4.63 -0.50
N VAL A 317 -13.05 5.31 -1.24
CA VAL A 317 -14.30 5.82 -0.67
C VAL A 317 -15.36 4.74 -0.56
N LEU A 318 -15.54 3.89 -1.57
CA LEU A 318 -16.55 2.83 -1.56
C LEU A 318 -15.96 1.45 -1.22
N GLY A 319 -14.73 1.16 -1.63
CA GLY A 319 -14.07 -0.15 -1.40
C GLY A 319 -13.45 -0.34 -0.03
N GLY A 320 -13.18 0.73 0.73
CA GLY A 320 -12.61 0.65 2.07
C GLY A 320 -11.14 0.18 2.13
N GLY A 321 -10.41 0.25 1.01
CA GLY A 321 -8.98 -0.02 0.96
C GLY A 321 -8.20 1.00 1.79
N ALA A 322 -7.37 0.50 2.71
CA ALA A 322 -6.46 1.31 3.48
C ALA A 322 -5.14 0.55 3.63
N CYS A 323 -4.11 1.09 3.00
CA CYS A 323 -2.72 0.67 3.07
C CYS A 323 -2.04 1.07 4.41
N SER A 324 -2.71 1.94 5.17
CA SER A 324 -2.20 2.71 6.30
C SER A 324 -2.42 2.11 7.67
N ARG A 325 -3.07 0.94 7.77
CA ARG A 325 -3.46 0.39 9.07
C ARG A 325 -2.21 0.08 9.88
N ASN A 326 -2.05 0.84 10.96
CA ASN A 326 -0.95 0.79 11.92
C ASN A 326 -1.50 0.50 13.31
#